data_AF-A0AAN7WFM2-F1
#
_entry.id   AF-A0AAN7WFM2-F1
#
_cell.length_a   1.000
_cell.length_b   1.000
_cell.length_c   1.000
_cell.angle_alpha   90.00
_cell.angle_beta   90.00
_cell.angle_gamma   90.00
#
_symmetry.space_group_name_H-M   'P 1'
#
loop_
_entity.id
_entity.type
_entity.pdbx_description
1 polymer ?
#
loop_
_entity_poly.entity_id
_entity_poly.type
_entity_poly.pdbx_seq_one_letter_code
_entity_poly.pdbx_strand_id
1 'polypeptide(L)'
;MSNLPTIAERWPLPSVRDLEASHFELQAGPYPEFNGFNEKQTEHSSHVPEASKLEQQTTRLLNWISRSFARSPKIINEKREALLPQTRDCSNGSRASSDVESQASTDADTLLESERQEAKTGRVDPRMISDAIIGLSDGLTVPFALTAGLSALGNTKVVIFAGLAELTAGAISMGLGGYLGAKSEEQSYKATLSETTHLVSTSSATAATSIKDIFEPYNLPQNLTEDLTFHLAKSPQLVQVQFLMHFQHSQPEQASSRAITCALTIALGYFLGGFIPLVPYFLVGKDEVMLALWWSLGVMAVSLFAFGYSKTCFVSGWKGSKNVRDGVKGGIQMVLVGGAAAGCAMGLVRLFHAFGE
;
A
#
# COMPACT_ATOMS: atom_id res chain seq x y z
N MET A 1 -34.64 -57.74 -22.59
CA MET A 1 -35.61 -57.70 -21.47
C MET A 1 -34.79 -57.52 -20.20
N SER A 2 -34.96 -56.53 -19.30
CA SER A 2 -35.63 -55.20 -19.37
C SER A 2 -35.56 -54.55 -17.96
N ASN A 3 -35.25 -53.28 -17.72
CA ASN A 3 -34.84 -52.13 -18.56
C ASN A 3 -33.95 -51.17 -17.72
N LEU A 4 -33.27 -50.20 -18.35
CA LEU A 4 -32.74 -48.99 -17.71
C LEU A 4 -33.84 -47.91 -17.57
N PRO A 5 -33.62 -46.87 -16.74
CA PRO A 5 -33.83 -45.53 -17.25
C PRO A 5 -32.62 -44.61 -17.08
N THR A 6 -32.23 -44.00 -18.18
CA THR A 6 -31.30 -42.86 -18.26
C THR A 6 -32.02 -41.59 -17.81
N ILE A 7 -31.39 -40.77 -16.95
CA ILE A 7 -31.80 -39.37 -16.75
C ILE A 7 -30.62 -38.48 -17.11
N ALA A 8 -30.71 -37.88 -18.29
CA ALA A 8 -29.86 -36.80 -18.74
C ALA A 8 -30.72 -35.54 -18.84
N GLU A 9 -30.74 -34.73 -17.79
CA GLU A 9 -31.39 -33.42 -17.86
C GLU A 9 -30.48 -32.38 -18.51
N ARG A 10 -31.12 -31.52 -19.30
CA ARG A 10 -30.52 -30.85 -20.45
C ARG A 10 -30.55 -29.35 -20.21
N TRP A 11 -29.44 -28.79 -19.74
CA TRP A 11 -29.31 -27.35 -19.56
C TRP A 11 -29.38 -26.64 -20.92
N PRO A 12 -30.34 -25.72 -21.16
CA PRO A 12 -30.36 -24.95 -22.39
C PRO A 12 -29.30 -23.84 -22.31
N LEU A 13 -28.30 -23.89 -23.18
CA LEU A 13 -27.43 -22.75 -23.45
C LEU A 13 -28.20 -21.74 -24.32
N PRO A 14 -28.22 -20.43 -23.98
CA PRO A 14 -28.85 -19.41 -24.83
C PRO A 14 -28.08 -19.27 -26.15
N SER A 15 -28.81 -19.00 -27.24
CA SER A 15 -28.25 -19.00 -28.59
C SER A 15 -27.69 -17.62 -28.99
N VAL A 16 -26.69 -17.60 -29.86
CA VAL A 16 -25.99 -16.37 -30.30
C VAL A 16 -26.79 -15.62 -31.37
N ARG A 17 -28.10 -15.42 -31.14
CA ARG A 17 -29.02 -14.65 -32.01
C ARG A 17 -29.97 -13.72 -31.25
N ASP A 18 -29.98 -13.77 -29.92
CA ASP A 18 -30.82 -12.90 -29.08
C ASP A 18 -30.12 -11.59 -28.66
N LEU A 19 -28.97 -11.27 -29.28
CA LEU A 19 -28.11 -10.11 -28.97
C LEU A 19 -28.17 -8.98 -30.02
N GLU A 20 -29.06 -9.08 -31.02
CA GLU A 20 -29.06 -8.19 -32.20
C GLU A 20 -30.44 -7.60 -32.53
N ALA A 21 -31.18 -7.13 -31.51
CA ALA A 21 -32.48 -6.46 -31.70
C ALA A 21 -32.89 -5.51 -30.57
N SER A 22 -32.17 -4.38 -30.38
CA SER A 22 -32.73 -3.13 -29.78
C SER A 22 -31.77 -1.95 -29.85
N HIS A 23 -31.57 -1.40 -31.06
CA HIS A 23 -31.17 0.00 -31.20
C HIS A 23 -32.38 0.90 -30.86
N PHE A 24 -32.23 1.82 -29.91
CA PHE A 24 -33.10 3.00 -29.73
C PHE A 24 -32.26 4.08 -29.03
N GLU A 25 -31.71 5.04 -29.77
CA GLU A 25 -32.29 6.37 -30.02
C GLU A 25 -32.27 7.29 -28.79
N LEU A 26 -31.39 8.31 -28.86
CA LEU A 26 -31.28 9.40 -27.90
C LEU A 26 -32.40 10.42 -28.17
N GLN A 27 -33.28 10.67 -27.19
CA GLN A 27 -34.15 11.84 -27.23
C GLN A 27 -34.32 12.49 -25.86
N ALA A 28 -33.89 13.75 -25.75
CA ALA A 28 -34.00 14.54 -24.53
C ALA A 28 -35.44 15.09 -24.38
N GLY A 29 -35.97 15.04 -23.17
CA GLY A 29 -37.27 15.60 -22.78
C GLY A 29 -37.21 16.17 -21.35
N PRO A 30 -38.05 17.16 -21.01
CA PRO A 30 -37.81 18.03 -19.85
C PRO A 30 -38.28 17.45 -18.51
N TYR A 31 -37.64 17.94 -17.43
CA TYR A 31 -38.01 17.68 -16.04
C TYR A 31 -39.37 18.32 -15.68
N PRO A 32 -40.23 17.65 -14.91
CA PRO A 32 -41.42 18.27 -14.33
C PRO A 32 -41.09 19.03 -13.04
N GLU A 33 -41.49 20.30 -12.97
CA GLU A 33 -41.68 20.99 -11.69
C GLU A 33 -42.87 20.37 -10.95
N PHE A 34 -42.80 20.27 -9.62
CA PHE A 34 -44.00 20.04 -8.80
C PHE A 34 -44.06 21.01 -7.63
N ASN A 35 -45.02 21.93 -7.71
CA ASN A 35 -45.31 22.92 -6.71
C ASN A 35 -46.20 22.34 -5.59
N GLY A 36 -46.14 22.96 -4.42
CA GLY A 36 -46.54 22.37 -3.15
C GLY A 36 -47.97 21.82 -3.01
N PHE A 37 -48.10 20.89 -2.06
CA PHE A 37 -49.34 20.65 -1.34
C PHE A 37 -49.05 20.64 0.17
N ASN A 38 -49.98 21.19 0.94
CA ASN A 38 -49.85 21.48 2.36
C ASN A 38 -50.67 20.49 3.19
N GLU A 39 -50.49 20.46 4.52
CA GLU A 39 -51.35 19.75 5.49
C GLU A 39 -51.27 18.19 5.43
N LYS A 40 -51.20 17.40 6.52
CA LYS A 40 -51.53 17.64 7.95
C LYS A 40 -50.54 16.99 8.92
N GLN A 41 -50.55 17.55 10.12
CA GLN A 41 -49.85 17.08 11.31
C GLN A 41 -50.71 16.04 12.05
N THR A 42 -50.20 14.83 12.26
CA THR A 42 -50.78 13.83 13.17
C THR A 42 -49.69 13.20 14.01
N GLU A 43 -49.72 13.49 15.31
CA GLU A 43 -48.84 12.87 16.29
C GLU A 43 -49.21 11.40 16.46
N HIS A 44 -48.21 10.50 16.40
CA HIS A 44 -48.22 9.29 17.20
C HIS A 44 -46.81 8.93 17.65
N SER A 45 -46.56 9.11 18.94
CA SER A 45 -45.33 8.69 19.60
C SER A 45 -45.33 7.18 19.78
N SER A 46 -44.26 6.51 19.35
CA SER A 46 -43.95 5.12 19.69
C SER A 46 -42.44 4.93 19.70
N HIS A 47 -41.89 4.45 20.82
CA HIS A 47 -40.45 4.35 21.08
C HIS A 47 -39.74 3.33 20.18
N VAL A 48 -38.62 3.74 19.54
CA VAL A 48 -37.54 2.82 19.11
C VAL A 48 -36.16 3.47 19.33
N PRO A 49 -35.44 3.17 20.43
CA PRO A 49 -34.12 3.74 20.70
C PRO A 49 -33.01 2.67 20.85
N GLU A 50 -32.81 1.80 19.85
CA GLU A 50 -31.72 0.80 19.92
C GLU A 50 -30.96 0.57 18.60
N ALA A 51 -31.63 0.48 17.46
CA ALA A 51 -30.98 0.28 16.15
C ALA A 51 -29.96 1.38 15.77
N SER A 52 -30.22 2.64 16.16
CA SER A 52 -29.37 3.78 15.82
C SER A 52 -28.02 3.82 16.57
N LYS A 53 -27.90 3.15 17.71
CA LYS A 53 -26.61 3.07 18.44
C LYS A 53 -25.62 2.14 17.76
N LEU A 54 -26.10 1.01 17.22
CA LEU A 54 -25.25 0.04 16.52
C LEU A 54 -24.72 0.62 15.20
N GLU A 55 -25.58 1.28 14.40
CA GLU A 55 -25.13 1.99 13.19
C GLU A 55 -24.14 3.13 13.49
N GLN A 56 -24.35 3.90 14.56
CA GLN A 56 -23.36 4.92 14.96
C GLN A 56 -22.03 4.31 15.44
N GLN A 57 -22.04 3.12 16.06
CA GLN A 57 -20.81 2.44 16.47
C GLN A 57 -20.07 1.82 15.28
N THR A 58 -20.74 1.15 14.35
CA THR A 58 -20.11 0.62 13.13
C THR A 58 -19.54 1.74 12.27
N THR A 59 -20.28 2.84 12.10
CA THR A 59 -19.80 4.01 11.34
C THR A 59 -18.60 4.70 12.00
N ARG A 60 -18.53 4.71 13.35
CA ARG A 60 -17.36 5.24 14.08
C ARG A 60 -16.15 4.30 13.97
N LEU A 61 -16.36 2.99 14.03
CA LEU A 61 -15.30 1.99 13.84
C LEU A 61 -14.75 2.04 12.41
N LEU A 62 -15.61 2.09 11.39
CA LEU A 62 -15.20 2.23 9.99
C LEU A 62 -14.42 3.53 9.74
N ASN A 63 -14.86 4.65 10.32
CA ASN A 63 -14.11 5.91 10.26
C ASN A 63 -12.78 5.86 11.03
N TRP A 64 -12.69 5.11 12.12
CA TRP A 64 -11.44 4.94 12.87
C TRP A 64 -10.45 4.01 12.16
N ILE A 65 -10.92 2.92 11.55
CA ILE A 65 -10.13 2.03 10.69
C ILE A 65 -9.61 2.80 9.48
N SER A 66 -10.49 3.53 8.78
CA SER A 66 -10.13 4.41 7.67
C SER A 66 -9.05 5.42 8.05
N ARG A 67 -9.17 6.11 9.20
CA ARG A 67 -8.14 7.04 9.71
C ARG A 67 -6.84 6.36 10.15
N SER A 68 -6.88 5.09 10.55
CA SER A 68 -5.70 4.33 10.95
C SER A 68 -4.91 3.84 9.73
N PHE A 69 -5.59 3.49 8.63
CA PHE A 69 -4.96 3.10 7.37
C PHE A 69 -4.58 4.30 6.48
N ALA A 70 -5.34 5.40 6.51
CA ALA A 70 -5.04 6.63 5.75
C ALA A 70 -3.84 7.44 6.30
N ARG A 71 -3.09 6.90 7.27
CA ARG A 71 -1.91 7.55 7.84
C ARG A 71 -0.66 7.22 7.04
N SER A 72 -0.61 7.72 5.80
CA SER A 72 0.57 7.69 4.94
C SER A 72 1.82 8.10 5.72
N PRO A 73 2.98 7.46 5.51
CA PRO A 73 4.21 7.85 6.17
C PRO A 73 4.57 9.29 5.75
N LYS A 74 4.45 10.25 6.68
CA LYS A 74 5.03 11.57 6.50
C LYS A 74 6.55 11.40 6.42
N ILE A 75 7.11 11.48 5.22
CA ILE A 75 8.55 11.53 5.04
C ILE A 75 9.08 12.76 5.79
N ILE A 76 10.08 12.51 6.64
CA ILE A 76 10.61 13.48 7.59
C ILE A 76 11.44 14.51 6.81
N ASN A 77 10.82 15.65 6.49
CA ASN A 77 11.52 16.81 5.91
C ASN A 77 12.12 17.69 7.02
N GLU A 78 12.88 17.08 7.93
CA GLU A 78 13.45 17.73 9.10
C GLU A 78 14.98 17.57 9.14
N LYS A 79 15.64 18.17 8.15
CA LYS A 79 17.00 18.76 8.26
C LYS A 79 17.40 19.50 6.97
N ARG A 80 16.75 20.64 6.73
CA ARG A 80 17.19 21.66 5.76
C ARG A 80 18.08 22.72 6.44
N GLU A 81 19.19 22.32 7.08
CA GLU A 81 20.30 23.22 7.41
C GLU A 81 21.65 22.47 7.40
N ALA A 82 22.72 23.20 7.11
CA ALA A 82 24.12 22.75 7.04
C ALA A 82 24.57 21.91 5.80
N LEU A 83 24.30 22.42 4.58
CA LEU A 83 25.16 22.18 3.40
C LEU A 83 25.34 23.47 2.56
N LEU A 84 26.01 24.47 3.14
CA LEU A 84 26.70 25.51 2.38
C LEU A 84 28.20 25.41 2.72
N PRO A 85 29.10 25.27 1.73
CA PRO A 85 30.53 25.35 2.00
C PRO A 85 30.88 26.79 2.41
N GLN A 86 31.40 26.98 3.62
CA GLN A 86 31.96 28.28 4.01
C GLN A 86 33.22 28.54 3.18
N THR A 87 33.17 29.57 2.33
CA THR A 87 34.35 30.11 1.66
C THR A 87 35.28 30.69 2.72
N ARG A 88 36.42 30.03 2.93
CA ARG A 88 37.54 30.62 3.68
C ARG A 88 38.48 31.29 2.70
N ASP A 89 38.70 32.58 2.90
CA ASP A 89 39.79 33.32 2.27
C ASP A 89 41.15 32.70 2.61
N CYS A 90 42.02 32.58 1.60
CA CYS A 90 43.46 32.58 1.77
C CYS A 90 44.09 33.24 0.55
N SER A 91 44.79 34.35 0.79
CA SER A 91 45.55 35.10 -0.22
C SER A 91 47.04 34.71 -0.20
N ASN A 92 47.74 35.08 -1.26
CA ASN A 92 49.20 35.00 -1.50
C ASN A 92 49.85 33.62 -1.76
N GLY A 93 50.59 33.55 -2.88
CA GLY A 93 51.55 32.49 -3.21
C GLY A 93 51.93 32.53 -4.70
N SER A 94 53.17 32.89 -5.04
CA SER A 94 53.57 33.18 -6.43
C SER A 94 54.17 31.99 -7.21
N ARG A 95 54.05 32.05 -8.54
CA ARG A 95 54.93 31.43 -9.57
C ARG A 95 55.11 29.89 -9.58
N ALA A 96 54.63 29.26 -10.65
CA ALA A 96 55.47 28.53 -11.62
C ALA A 96 54.64 28.12 -12.86
N SER A 97 55.30 27.90 -14.00
CA SER A 97 54.71 27.38 -15.24
C SER A 97 55.28 25.99 -15.52
N SER A 98 54.42 25.04 -15.91
CA SER A 98 54.75 23.87 -16.74
C SER A 98 53.48 23.07 -17.06
N ASP A 99 53.34 22.66 -18.32
CA ASP A 99 52.17 21.94 -18.86
C ASP A 99 52.08 20.50 -18.35
N VAL A 100 50.90 20.05 -17.89
CA VAL A 100 50.58 18.63 -17.63
C VAL A 100 49.13 18.31 -18.03
N GLU A 101 48.77 18.58 -19.29
CA GLU A 101 47.47 18.20 -19.85
C GLU A 101 47.55 16.81 -20.51
N SER A 102 47.61 15.75 -19.70
CA SER A 102 47.57 14.36 -20.22
C SER A 102 47.13 13.27 -19.22
N GLN A 103 46.69 13.58 -18.00
CA GLN A 103 46.33 12.56 -17.00
C GLN A 103 44.88 12.63 -16.46
N ALA A 104 44.11 13.67 -16.80
CA ALA A 104 42.74 13.84 -16.29
C ALA A 104 41.68 12.94 -16.96
N SER A 105 42.01 12.24 -18.07
CA SER A 105 41.06 11.46 -18.85
C SER A 105 40.84 10.03 -18.37
N THR A 106 41.70 9.46 -17.52
CA THR A 106 41.53 8.06 -17.04
C THR A 106 40.74 7.95 -15.73
N ASP A 107 40.87 8.92 -14.83
CA ASP A 107 40.15 8.91 -13.54
C ASP A 107 38.68 9.31 -13.68
N ALA A 108 38.34 10.17 -14.65
CA ALA A 108 36.96 10.60 -14.91
C ALA A 108 36.07 9.46 -15.40
N ASP A 109 36.54 8.65 -16.35
CA ASP A 109 35.81 7.47 -16.83
C ASP A 109 35.68 6.40 -15.72
N THR A 110 36.71 6.22 -14.89
CA THR A 110 36.68 5.25 -13.77
C THR A 110 35.64 5.63 -12.70
N LEU A 111 35.42 6.92 -12.43
CA LEU A 111 34.39 7.40 -11.51
C LEU A 111 32.98 7.36 -12.11
N LEU A 112 32.83 7.69 -13.40
CA LEU A 112 31.55 7.58 -14.11
C LEU A 112 31.12 6.11 -14.31
N GLU A 113 32.06 5.19 -14.49
CA GLU A 113 31.76 3.75 -14.41
C GLU A 113 31.42 3.30 -12.99
N SER A 114 32.00 3.89 -11.94
CA SER A 114 31.64 3.56 -10.56
C SER A 114 30.19 3.93 -10.19
N GLU A 115 29.64 5.02 -10.74
CA GLU A 115 28.20 5.33 -10.61
C GLU A 115 27.32 4.49 -11.57
N ARG A 116 27.80 4.15 -12.77
CA ARG A 116 27.08 3.21 -13.66
C ARG A 116 27.08 1.76 -13.18
N GLN A 117 28.03 1.35 -12.34
CA GLN A 117 28.11 -0.02 -11.82
C GLN A 117 27.21 -0.27 -10.59
N GLU A 118 26.73 0.76 -9.88
CA GLU A 118 25.64 0.61 -8.90
C GLU A 118 24.28 0.19 -9.52
N ALA A 119 24.16 0.25 -10.86
CA ALA A 119 22.98 -0.15 -11.61
C ALA A 119 22.96 -1.64 -12.03
N LYS A 120 23.90 -2.48 -11.58
CA LYS A 120 23.97 -3.91 -11.98
C LYS A 120 24.18 -4.95 -10.88
N THR A 121 24.05 -4.61 -9.60
CA THR A 121 23.62 -5.60 -8.60
C THR A 121 22.09 -5.73 -8.64
N GLY A 122 21.57 -6.95 -8.44
CA GLY A 122 20.13 -7.24 -8.48
C GLY A 122 19.35 -6.58 -7.34
N ARG A 123 19.16 -5.27 -7.40
CA ARG A 123 18.39 -4.47 -6.45
C ARG A 123 16.91 -4.86 -6.53
N VAL A 124 16.42 -5.50 -5.46
CA VAL A 124 14.99 -5.71 -5.23
C VAL A 124 14.30 -4.35 -5.15
N ASP A 125 13.17 -4.18 -5.82
CA ASP A 125 12.40 -2.93 -5.80
C ASP A 125 11.99 -2.58 -4.35
N PRO A 126 12.29 -1.37 -3.84
CA PRO A 126 11.86 -0.95 -2.50
C PRO A 126 10.34 -1.05 -2.30
N ARG A 127 9.52 -0.96 -3.36
CA ARG A 127 8.07 -1.20 -3.30
C ARG A 127 7.76 -2.67 -3.00
N MET A 128 8.43 -3.63 -3.65
CA MET A 128 8.26 -5.05 -3.32
C MET A 128 8.65 -5.36 -1.87
N ILE A 129 9.67 -4.69 -1.33
CA ILE A 129 10.04 -4.82 0.09
C ILE A 129 8.94 -4.25 1.00
N SER A 130 8.37 -3.10 0.65
CA SER A 130 7.22 -2.52 1.36
C SER A 130 5.99 -3.44 1.34
N ASP A 131 5.65 -3.96 0.16
CA ASP A 131 4.53 -4.90 -0.05
C ASP A 131 4.71 -6.18 0.78
N ALA A 132 5.93 -6.74 0.82
CA ALA A 132 6.27 -7.89 1.64
C ALA A 132 6.15 -7.59 3.15
N ILE A 133 6.57 -6.40 3.58
CA ILE A 133 6.46 -5.95 4.98
C ILE A 133 4.98 -5.80 5.39
N ILE A 134 4.12 -5.26 4.51
CA ILE A 134 2.68 -5.12 4.75
C ILE A 134 2.02 -6.49 4.88
N GLY A 135 2.26 -7.39 3.93
CA GLY A 135 1.72 -8.75 4.01
C GLY A 135 2.17 -9.49 5.27
N LEU A 136 3.48 -9.47 5.56
CA LEU A 136 4.04 -10.21 6.69
C LEU A 136 3.68 -9.60 8.05
N SER A 137 3.50 -8.27 8.18
CA SER A 137 3.07 -7.65 9.45
C SER A 137 1.70 -8.13 9.88
N ASP A 138 0.80 -8.24 8.91
CA ASP A 138 -0.60 -8.54 9.17
C ASP A 138 -0.80 -10.06 9.30
N GLY A 139 -0.08 -10.85 8.50
CA GLY A 139 -0.01 -12.30 8.65
C GLY A 139 0.56 -12.75 10.00
N LEU A 140 1.61 -12.07 10.51
CA LEU A 140 2.15 -12.36 11.84
C LEU A 140 1.22 -11.95 13.00
N THR A 141 0.22 -11.09 12.79
CA THR A 141 -0.59 -10.54 13.89
C THR A 141 -2.01 -11.06 13.91
N VAL A 142 -2.71 -11.11 12.78
CA VAL A 142 -4.15 -11.43 12.74
C VAL A 142 -4.40 -12.94 12.89
N PRO A 143 -3.81 -13.84 12.07
CA PRO A 143 -3.85 -15.29 12.29
C PRO A 143 -3.39 -15.73 13.69
N PHE A 144 -2.38 -15.07 14.27
CA PHE A 144 -1.93 -15.35 15.63
C PHE A 144 -2.98 -14.96 16.68
N ALA A 145 -3.56 -13.76 16.60
CA ALA A 145 -4.59 -13.33 17.53
C ALA A 145 -5.84 -14.23 17.46
N LEU A 146 -6.23 -14.64 16.25
CA LEU A 146 -7.33 -15.58 16.02
C LEU A 146 -7.04 -16.97 16.63
N THR A 147 -5.88 -17.56 16.36
CA THR A 147 -5.52 -18.88 16.90
C THR A 147 -5.34 -18.88 18.41
N ALA A 148 -4.78 -17.81 18.99
CA ALA A 148 -4.72 -17.62 20.43
C ALA A 148 -6.12 -17.49 21.06
N GLY A 149 -7.03 -16.75 20.42
CA GLY A 149 -8.43 -16.62 20.84
C GLY A 149 -9.17 -17.95 20.82
N LEU A 150 -9.15 -18.65 19.68
CA LEU A 150 -9.83 -19.94 19.50
C LEU A 150 -9.28 -21.06 20.40
N SER A 151 -8.02 -20.97 20.83
CA SER A 151 -7.44 -21.90 21.79
C SER A 151 -8.14 -21.88 23.15
N ALA A 152 -8.83 -20.79 23.50
CA ALA A 152 -9.67 -20.72 24.70
C ALA A 152 -10.89 -21.67 24.64
N LEU A 153 -11.26 -22.18 23.45
CA LEU A 153 -12.32 -23.17 23.24
C LEU A 153 -11.85 -24.63 23.46
N GLY A 154 -10.56 -24.85 23.75
CA GLY A 154 -10.07 -26.19 24.12
C GLY A 154 -10.07 -27.26 23.02
N ASN A 155 -10.11 -26.88 21.73
CA ASN A 155 -10.07 -27.85 20.62
C ASN A 155 -9.06 -27.49 19.53
N THR A 156 -7.96 -28.25 19.44
CA THR A 156 -6.86 -28.04 18.47
C THR A 156 -7.35 -28.06 17.02
N LYS A 157 -8.35 -28.90 16.69
CA LYS A 157 -8.88 -28.98 15.31
C LYS A 157 -9.58 -27.69 14.90
N VAL A 158 -10.33 -27.07 15.82
CA VAL A 158 -11.02 -25.79 15.56
C VAL A 158 -9.98 -24.70 15.28
N VAL A 159 -8.93 -24.63 16.09
CA VAL A 159 -7.82 -23.69 15.90
C VAL A 159 -7.14 -23.87 14.53
N ILE A 160 -6.81 -25.10 14.15
CA ILE A 160 -6.16 -25.40 12.87
C ILE A 160 -7.07 -25.09 11.68
N PHE A 161 -8.30 -25.59 11.65
CA PHE A 161 -9.18 -25.41 10.49
C PHE A 161 -9.63 -23.96 10.31
N ALA A 162 -9.96 -23.26 11.41
CA ALA A 162 -10.31 -21.85 11.34
C ALA A 162 -9.10 -20.98 11.01
N GLY A 163 -7.92 -21.27 11.57
CA GLY A 163 -6.68 -20.57 11.25
C GLY A 163 -6.25 -20.76 9.79
N LEU A 164 -6.34 -21.98 9.24
CA LEU A 164 -6.07 -22.21 7.81
C LEU A 164 -7.10 -21.53 6.90
N ALA A 165 -8.38 -21.51 7.28
CA ALA A 165 -9.43 -20.84 6.54
C ALA A 165 -9.23 -19.32 6.51
N GLU A 166 -8.94 -18.71 7.66
CA GLU A 166 -8.64 -17.28 7.76
C GLU A 166 -7.33 -16.92 7.04
N LEU A 167 -6.27 -17.72 7.20
CA LEU A 167 -5.00 -17.51 6.49
C LEU A 167 -5.18 -17.53 4.96
N THR A 168 -5.99 -18.44 4.45
CA THR A 168 -6.26 -18.56 3.01
C THR A 168 -7.15 -17.42 2.52
N ALA A 169 -8.24 -17.11 3.23
CA ALA A 169 -9.15 -16.02 2.88
C ALA A 169 -8.47 -14.65 2.96
N GLY A 170 -7.67 -14.40 4.00
CA GLY A 170 -6.90 -13.18 4.21
C GLY A 170 -5.80 -13.00 3.16
N ALA A 171 -5.05 -14.05 2.81
CA ALA A 171 -4.04 -13.99 1.75
C ALA A 171 -4.65 -13.61 0.40
N ILE A 172 -5.79 -14.22 0.04
CA ILE A 172 -6.53 -13.90 -1.19
C ILE A 172 -7.08 -12.46 -1.13
N SER A 173 -7.69 -12.07 -0.01
CA SER A 173 -8.28 -10.74 0.17
C SER A 173 -7.23 -9.63 0.06
N MET A 174 -6.10 -9.76 0.76
CA MET A 174 -5.00 -8.78 0.71
C MET A 174 -4.28 -8.78 -0.63
N GLY A 175 -4.07 -9.95 -1.25
CA GLY A 175 -3.51 -10.04 -2.59
C GLY A 175 -4.38 -9.34 -3.64
N LEU A 176 -5.70 -9.56 -3.61
CA LEU A 176 -6.65 -8.86 -4.48
C LEU A 176 -6.72 -7.36 -4.17
N GLY A 177 -6.64 -6.96 -2.90
CA GLY A 177 -6.55 -5.55 -2.49
C GLY A 177 -5.32 -4.86 -3.07
N GLY A 178 -4.14 -5.50 -2.96
CA GLY A 178 -2.90 -5.02 -3.59
C GLY A 178 -2.99 -4.96 -5.11
N TYR A 179 -3.57 -5.99 -5.75
CA TYR A 179 -3.80 -6.00 -7.20
C TYR A 179 -4.67 -4.83 -7.65
N LEU A 180 -5.84 -4.64 -7.03
CA LEU A 180 -6.78 -3.57 -7.37
C LEU A 180 -6.19 -2.19 -7.09
N GLY A 181 -5.49 -2.00 -5.97
CA GLY A 181 -4.80 -0.75 -5.64
C GLY A 181 -3.75 -0.40 -6.71
N ALA A 182 -2.83 -1.34 -6.98
CA ALA A 182 -1.78 -1.15 -7.97
C ALA A 182 -2.32 -0.96 -9.41
N LYS A 183 -3.46 -1.58 -9.74
CA LYS A 183 -4.15 -1.41 -11.04
C LYS A 183 -4.88 -0.08 -11.14
N SER A 184 -5.49 0.38 -10.05
CA SER A 184 -6.14 1.70 -9.98
C SER A 184 -5.13 2.83 -10.13
N GLU A 185 -3.95 2.72 -9.49
CA GLU A 185 -2.85 3.67 -9.73
C GLU A 185 -2.40 3.68 -11.20
N GLU A 186 -2.30 2.51 -11.86
CA GLU A 186 -1.89 2.41 -13.27
C GLU A 186 -2.92 3.09 -14.20
N GLN A 187 -4.21 2.93 -13.90
CA GLN A 187 -5.30 3.59 -14.61
C GLN A 187 -5.30 5.10 -14.37
N SER A 188 -5.07 5.54 -13.13
CA SER A 188 -4.95 6.96 -12.78
C SER A 188 -3.77 7.61 -13.51
N TYR A 189 -2.59 6.97 -13.54
CA TYR A 189 -1.43 7.45 -14.29
C TYR A 189 -1.74 7.62 -15.77
N LYS A 190 -2.40 6.63 -16.39
CA LYS A 190 -2.77 6.68 -17.81
C LYS A 190 -3.80 7.76 -18.13
N ALA A 191 -4.78 7.98 -17.25
CA ALA A 191 -5.74 9.07 -17.38
C ALA A 191 -5.03 10.42 -17.37
N THR A 192 -4.24 10.71 -16.34
CA THR A 192 -3.46 11.96 -16.21
C THR A 192 -2.48 12.17 -17.36
N LEU A 193 -1.82 11.10 -17.84
CA LEU A 193 -0.94 11.15 -19.01
C LEU A 193 -1.72 11.57 -20.27
N SER A 194 -2.91 11.00 -20.50
CA SER A 194 -3.74 11.33 -21.66
C SER A 194 -4.26 12.78 -21.61
N GLU A 195 -4.68 13.23 -20.43
CA GLU A 195 -5.15 14.60 -20.17
C GLU A 195 -4.02 15.63 -20.36
N THR A 196 -2.85 15.37 -19.77
CA THR A 196 -1.65 16.21 -19.93
C THR A 196 -1.20 16.27 -21.39
N THR A 197 -1.22 15.13 -22.10
CA THR A 197 -0.87 15.08 -23.53
C THR A 197 -1.83 15.93 -24.36
N HIS A 198 -3.14 15.82 -24.10
CA HIS A 198 -4.17 16.61 -24.76
C HIS A 198 -4.07 18.12 -24.45
N LEU A 199 -3.76 18.48 -23.20
CA LEU A 199 -3.54 19.87 -22.78
C LEU A 199 -2.37 20.49 -23.56
N VAL A 200 -1.23 19.78 -23.66
CA VAL A 200 -0.06 20.28 -24.38
C VAL A 200 -0.31 20.39 -25.90
N SER A 201 -1.08 19.48 -26.52
CA SER A 201 -1.43 19.60 -27.95
C SER A 201 -2.40 20.74 -28.23
N THR A 202 -3.35 20.99 -27.33
CA THR A 202 -4.47 21.90 -27.57
C THR A 202 -4.18 23.32 -27.07
N SER A 203 -3.31 23.50 -26.07
CA SER A 203 -3.05 24.80 -25.45
C SER A 203 -1.63 24.93 -24.87
N SER A 204 -0.67 25.16 -25.76
CA SER A 204 0.73 25.45 -25.41
C SER A 204 0.86 26.64 -24.43
N ALA A 205 -0.01 27.65 -24.52
CA ALA A 205 -0.05 28.76 -23.56
C ALA A 205 -0.38 28.29 -22.12
N THR A 206 -1.35 27.38 -21.95
CA THR A 206 -1.70 26.80 -20.65
C THR A 206 -0.56 25.95 -20.10
N ALA A 207 0.08 25.14 -20.95
CA ALA A 207 1.25 24.35 -20.56
C ALA A 207 2.42 25.24 -20.10
N ALA A 208 2.67 26.36 -20.78
CA ALA A 208 3.68 27.35 -20.38
C ALA A 208 3.36 27.98 -19.01
N THR A 209 2.09 28.30 -18.72
CA THR A 209 1.68 28.75 -17.38
C THR A 209 1.96 27.67 -16.33
N SER A 210 1.54 26.42 -16.54
CA SER A 210 1.82 25.33 -15.59
C SER A 210 3.31 25.08 -15.36
N ILE A 211 4.16 25.28 -16.37
CA ILE A 211 5.63 25.24 -16.21
C ILE A 211 6.11 26.40 -15.31
N LYS A 212 5.58 27.62 -15.49
CA LYS A 212 5.91 28.78 -14.65
C LYS A 212 5.47 28.57 -13.20
N ASP A 213 4.28 28.00 -12.98
CA ASP A 213 3.71 27.71 -11.66
C ASP A 213 4.58 26.69 -10.88
N ILE A 214 5.16 25.69 -11.55
CA ILE A 214 6.12 24.73 -10.95
C ILE A 214 7.36 25.43 -10.40
N PHE A 215 7.81 26.51 -11.04
CA PHE A 215 9.02 27.25 -10.65
C PHE A 215 8.77 28.38 -9.64
N GLU A 216 7.53 28.83 -9.45
CA GLU A 216 7.18 29.89 -8.48
C GLU A 216 7.72 29.64 -7.06
N PRO A 217 7.61 28.44 -6.45
CA PRO A 217 8.10 28.18 -5.09
C PRO A 217 9.63 28.26 -4.93
N TYR A 218 10.38 28.23 -6.05
CA TYR A 218 11.84 28.33 -6.05
C TYR A 218 12.34 29.78 -6.08
N ASN A 219 11.44 30.76 -6.23
CA ASN A 219 11.74 32.20 -6.23
C ASN A 219 12.87 32.59 -7.21
N LEU A 220 12.84 32.00 -8.41
CA LEU A 220 13.80 32.25 -9.46
C LEU A 220 13.58 33.65 -10.10
N PRO A 221 14.63 34.34 -10.58
CA PRO A 221 14.50 35.60 -11.30
C PRO A 221 13.54 35.46 -12.49
N GLN A 222 12.62 36.43 -12.67
CA GLN A 222 11.55 36.33 -13.69
C GLN A 222 12.09 36.07 -15.10
N ASN A 223 13.19 36.72 -15.47
CA ASN A 223 13.85 36.53 -16.76
C ASN A 223 14.34 35.07 -16.96
N LEU A 224 14.88 34.43 -15.92
CA LEU A 224 15.31 33.04 -15.98
C LEU A 224 14.12 32.08 -16.10
N THR A 225 13.04 32.33 -15.35
CA THR A 225 11.82 31.52 -15.43
C THR A 225 11.14 31.65 -16.79
N GLU A 226 11.17 32.82 -17.41
CA GLU A 226 10.63 33.06 -18.75
C GLU A 226 11.47 32.38 -19.83
N ASP A 227 12.81 32.47 -19.77
CA ASP A 227 13.71 31.74 -20.67
C ASP A 227 13.52 30.21 -20.54
N LEU A 228 13.49 29.68 -19.31
CA LEU A 228 13.25 28.25 -19.06
C LEU A 228 11.90 27.80 -19.63
N THR A 229 10.84 28.57 -19.38
CA THR A 229 9.48 28.28 -19.89
C THR A 229 9.45 28.32 -21.41
N PHE A 230 10.10 29.29 -22.04
CA PHE A 230 10.21 29.40 -23.50
C PHE A 230 10.97 28.21 -24.12
N HIS A 231 12.10 27.81 -23.52
CA HIS A 231 12.87 26.66 -23.96
C HIS A 231 12.11 25.33 -23.79
N LEU A 232 11.38 25.16 -22.68
CA LEU A 232 10.50 24.00 -22.47
C LEU A 232 9.33 24.00 -23.47
N ALA A 233 8.64 25.12 -23.67
CA ALA A 233 7.50 25.24 -24.60
C ALA A 233 7.91 25.00 -26.07
N LYS A 234 9.18 25.25 -26.43
CA LYS A 234 9.75 24.94 -27.75
C LYS A 234 10.30 23.51 -27.87
N SER A 235 10.50 22.82 -26.75
CA SER A 235 10.99 21.43 -26.73
C SER A 235 9.92 20.45 -27.24
N PRO A 236 10.30 19.24 -27.69
CA PRO A 236 9.32 18.26 -28.18
C PRO A 236 8.21 17.98 -27.18
N GLN A 237 6.98 17.77 -27.67
CA GLN A 237 5.80 17.56 -26.81
C GLN A 237 6.00 16.43 -25.78
N LEU A 238 6.71 15.36 -26.14
CA LEU A 238 7.07 14.27 -25.20
C LEU A 238 7.88 14.77 -23.99
N VAL A 239 8.80 15.74 -24.19
CA VAL A 239 9.62 16.32 -23.11
C VAL A 239 8.75 17.20 -22.21
N GLN A 240 7.84 17.99 -22.78
CA GLN A 240 6.90 18.82 -22.02
C GLN A 240 5.94 17.96 -21.17
N VAL A 241 5.35 16.92 -21.77
CA VAL A 241 4.46 15.98 -21.05
C VAL A 241 5.22 15.25 -19.94
N GLN A 242 6.42 14.71 -20.21
CA GLN A 242 7.22 14.05 -19.18
C GLN A 242 7.62 15.01 -18.04
N PHE A 243 7.97 16.26 -18.36
CA PHE A 243 8.25 17.29 -17.37
C PHE A 243 7.03 17.57 -16.47
N LEU A 244 5.84 17.78 -17.05
CA LEU A 244 4.62 18.02 -16.29
C LEU A 244 4.17 16.78 -15.48
N MET A 245 4.30 15.57 -16.03
CA MET A 245 4.00 14.33 -15.29
C MET A 245 4.94 14.15 -14.08
N HIS A 246 6.23 14.49 -14.23
CA HIS A 246 7.21 14.36 -13.17
C HIS A 246 7.08 15.46 -12.10
N PHE A 247 7.08 16.74 -12.51
CA PHE A 247 7.17 17.87 -11.58
C PHE A 247 5.81 18.37 -11.06
N GLN A 248 4.74 18.34 -11.88
CA GLN A 248 3.41 18.77 -11.45
C GLN A 248 2.68 17.63 -10.73
N HIS A 249 2.61 16.45 -11.37
CA HIS A 249 1.79 15.34 -10.89
C HIS A 249 2.54 14.40 -9.94
N SER A 250 3.87 14.45 -9.91
CA SER A 250 4.72 13.57 -9.08
C SER A 250 4.42 12.07 -9.25
N GLN A 251 3.89 11.66 -10.41
CA GLN A 251 3.51 10.27 -10.67
C GLN A 251 4.66 9.52 -11.35
N PRO A 252 5.28 8.51 -10.69
CA PRO A 252 6.26 7.67 -11.37
C PRO A 252 5.57 6.73 -12.36
N GLU A 253 6.21 6.51 -13.51
CA GLU A 253 5.73 5.55 -14.51
C GLU A 253 5.64 4.14 -13.92
N GLN A 254 4.55 3.43 -14.25
CA GLN A 254 4.21 2.15 -13.64
C GLN A 254 4.40 0.99 -14.60
N ALA A 255 5.24 0.02 -14.22
CA ALA A 255 5.39 -1.23 -14.96
C ALA A 255 4.08 -2.04 -14.94
N SER A 256 3.65 -2.56 -16.10
CA SER A 256 2.40 -3.32 -16.23
C SER A 256 2.37 -4.63 -15.42
N SER A 257 3.53 -5.22 -15.14
CA SER A 257 3.68 -6.41 -14.29
C SER A 257 3.55 -6.10 -12.78
N ARG A 258 3.68 -4.83 -12.38
CA ARG A 258 3.73 -4.40 -10.97
C ARG A 258 2.51 -4.86 -10.16
N ALA A 259 1.31 -4.79 -10.74
CA ALA A 259 0.08 -5.15 -10.03
C ALA A 259 0.06 -6.63 -9.60
N ILE A 260 0.51 -7.53 -10.47
CA ILE A 260 0.59 -8.98 -10.17
C ILE A 260 1.71 -9.24 -9.15
N THR A 261 2.86 -8.58 -9.28
CA THR A 261 3.99 -8.72 -8.34
C THR A 261 3.62 -8.23 -6.95
N CYS A 262 2.95 -7.08 -6.82
CA CYS A 262 2.42 -6.54 -5.57
C CYS A 262 1.45 -7.52 -4.91
N ALA A 263 0.43 -7.97 -5.64
CA ALA A 263 -0.58 -8.92 -5.19
C ALA A 263 0.03 -10.22 -4.63
N LEU A 264 0.94 -10.83 -5.39
CA LEU A 264 1.60 -12.08 -5.02
C LEU A 264 2.56 -11.89 -3.83
N THR A 265 3.27 -10.77 -3.76
CA THR A 265 4.19 -10.47 -2.66
C THR A 265 3.44 -10.24 -1.33
N ILE A 266 2.33 -9.50 -1.35
CA ILE A 266 1.47 -9.29 -0.18
C ILE A 266 0.83 -10.62 0.25
N ALA A 267 0.22 -11.37 -0.69
CA ALA A 267 -0.46 -12.62 -0.38
C ALA A 267 0.48 -13.69 0.20
N LEU A 268 1.69 -13.83 -0.37
CA LEU A 268 2.70 -14.75 0.16
C LEU A 268 3.27 -14.27 1.49
N GLY A 269 3.50 -12.96 1.67
CA GLY A 269 3.92 -12.39 2.95
C GLY A 269 2.92 -12.69 4.07
N TYR A 270 1.63 -12.47 3.80
CA TYR A 270 0.55 -12.78 4.74
C TYR A 270 0.44 -14.28 5.03
N PHE A 271 0.43 -15.12 3.98
CA PHE A 271 0.33 -16.57 4.14
C PHE A 271 1.52 -17.14 4.93
N LEU A 272 2.76 -16.76 4.60
CA LEU A 272 3.95 -17.24 5.30
C LEU A 272 4.04 -16.70 6.74
N GLY A 273 3.72 -15.42 6.95
CA GLY A 273 3.68 -14.81 8.27
C GLY A 273 2.66 -15.51 9.19
N GLY A 274 1.46 -15.78 8.68
CA GLY A 274 0.39 -16.42 9.44
C GLY A 274 0.46 -17.95 9.52
N PHE A 275 1.28 -18.61 8.70
CA PHE A 275 1.55 -20.04 8.87
C PHE A 275 2.42 -20.32 10.10
N ILE A 276 3.39 -19.44 10.40
CA ILE A 276 4.30 -19.55 11.56
C ILE A 276 3.57 -19.79 12.90
N PRO A 277 2.54 -19.01 13.32
CA PRO A 277 1.81 -19.26 14.57
C PRO A 277 1.07 -20.60 14.59
N LEU A 278 0.68 -21.13 13.42
CA LEU A 278 -0.04 -22.39 13.30
C LEU A 278 0.88 -23.62 13.46
N VAL A 279 2.17 -23.54 13.09
CA VAL A 279 3.09 -24.69 13.09
C VAL A 279 3.06 -25.50 14.41
N PRO A 280 3.12 -24.90 15.61
CA PRO A 280 3.08 -25.67 16.86
C PRO A 280 1.79 -26.46 17.09
N TYR A 281 0.64 -26.00 16.59
CA TYR A 281 -0.63 -26.72 16.72
C TYR A 281 -0.68 -28.01 15.89
N PHE A 282 0.13 -28.12 14.81
CA PHE A 282 0.29 -29.37 14.06
C PHE A 282 1.22 -30.38 14.75
N LEU A 283 2.13 -29.92 15.61
CA LEU A 283 3.17 -30.75 16.24
C LEU A 283 2.76 -31.28 17.61
N VAL A 284 1.90 -30.56 18.33
CA VAL A 284 1.39 -30.95 19.66
C VAL A 284 0.16 -31.86 19.53
N GLY A 285 -0.02 -32.77 20.49
CA GLY A 285 -1.13 -33.72 20.53
C GLY A 285 -2.51 -33.03 20.57
N LYS A 286 -3.52 -33.72 20.03
CA LYS A 286 -4.88 -33.19 19.83
C LYS A 286 -5.52 -32.62 21.09
N ASP A 287 -5.15 -33.16 22.25
CA ASP A 287 -5.79 -32.91 23.55
C ASP A 287 -5.01 -31.89 24.42
N GLU A 288 -3.83 -31.42 23.97
CA GLU A 288 -2.97 -30.49 24.72
C GLU A 288 -2.92 -29.07 24.12
N VAL A 289 -4.08 -28.48 23.85
CA VAL A 289 -4.24 -27.13 23.25
C VAL A 289 -3.45 -26.06 24.00
N MET A 290 -3.40 -26.13 25.33
CA MET A 290 -2.64 -25.16 26.14
C MET A 290 -1.13 -25.28 25.94
N LEU A 291 -0.59 -26.50 25.77
CA LEU A 291 0.83 -26.67 25.46
C LEU A 291 1.15 -26.14 24.05
N ALA A 292 0.25 -26.39 23.08
CA ALA A 292 0.35 -25.82 21.73
C ALA A 292 0.34 -24.29 21.73
N LEU A 293 -0.52 -23.67 22.54
CA LEU A 293 -0.58 -22.22 22.71
C LEU A 293 0.70 -21.65 23.31
N TRP A 294 1.31 -22.29 24.32
CA TRP A 294 2.58 -21.82 24.90
C TRP A 294 3.72 -21.87 23.89
N TRP A 295 3.82 -22.93 23.09
CA TRP A 295 4.80 -23.00 21.99
C TRP A 295 4.52 -21.97 20.89
N SER A 296 3.26 -21.78 20.51
CA SER A 296 2.85 -20.75 19.54
C SER A 296 3.21 -19.35 20.03
N LEU A 297 2.91 -19.01 21.29
CA LEU A 297 3.27 -17.74 21.91
C LEU A 297 4.79 -17.49 21.91
N GLY A 298 5.60 -18.53 22.20
CA GLY A 298 7.07 -18.46 22.14
C GLY A 298 7.60 -18.22 20.72
N VAL A 299 7.15 -19.03 19.75
CA VAL A 299 7.51 -18.89 18.33
C VAL A 299 7.10 -17.52 17.79
N MET A 300 5.95 -17.01 18.21
CA MET A 300 5.44 -15.71 17.77
C MET A 300 6.14 -14.52 18.42
N ALA A 301 6.49 -14.59 19.70
CA ALA A 301 7.31 -13.56 20.33
C ALA A 301 8.66 -13.41 19.61
N VAL A 302 9.31 -14.53 19.27
CA VAL A 302 10.56 -14.53 18.49
C VAL A 302 10.33 -13.97 17.08
N SER A 303 9.26 -14.39 16.40
CA SER A 303 8.99 -13.98 15.00
C SER A 303 8.61 -12.50 14.88
N LEU A 304 7.75 -11.99 15.77
CA LEU A 304 7.40 -10.57 15.84
C LEU A 304 8.62 -9.71 16.21
N PHE A 305 9.47 -10.17 17.14
CA PHE A 305 10.71 -9.47 17.48
C PHE A 305 11.68 -9.44 16.30
N ALA A 306 11.94 -10.57 15.65
CA ALA A 306 12.84 -10.67 14.50
C ALA A 306 12.34 -9.82 13.32
N PHE A 307 11.04 -9.81 13.04
CA PHE A 307 10.45 -8.98 12.00
C PHE A 307 10.50 -7.49 12.35
N GLY A 308 10.12 -7.11 13.58
CA GLY A 308 10.18 -5.73 14.06
C GLY A 308 11.61 -5.17 14.10
N TYR A 309 12.59 -6.00 14.43
CA TYR A 309 14.01 -5.67 14.32
C TYR A 309 14.41 -5.47 12.85
N SER A 310 14.10 -6.45 11.99
CA SER A 310 14.46 -6.43 10.57
C SER A 310 13.89 -5.22 9.84
N LYS A 311 12.58 -4.92 9.98
CA LYS A 311 11.95 -3.77 9.32
C LYS A 311 12.61 -2.45 9.74
N THR A 312 12.99 -2.32 11.01
CA THR A 312 13.64 -1.10 11.52
C THR A 312 15.09 -1.01 11.06
N CYS A 313 15.82 -2.13 10.98
CA CYS A 313 17.17 -2.15 10.40
C CYS A 313 17.20 -1.87 8.89
N PHE A 314 16.16 -2.23 8.13
CA PHE A 314 16.03 -1.84 6.72
C PHE A 314 15.89 -0.31 6.55
N VAL A 315 15.18 0.37 7.46
CA VAL A 315 15.01 1.83 7.42
C VAL A 315 16.19 2.59 8.01
N SER A 316 16.69 2.17 9.18
CA SER A 316 17.75 2.87 9.94
C SER A 316 19.16 2.48 9.52
N GLY A 317 19.34 1.37 8.80
CA GLY A 317 20.63 0.80 8.43
C GLY A 317 21.19 -0.17 9.48
N TRP A 318 21.97 -1.16 9.02
CA TRP A 318 22.38 -2.32 9.83
C TRP A 318 23.59 -2.09 10.75
N LYS A 319 24.39 -1.04 10.55
CA LYS A 319 25.63 -0.78 11.29
C LYS A 319 25.48 0.40 12.26
N GLY A 320 25.86 0.19 13.52
CA GLY A 320 25.95 1.24 14.55
C GLY A 320 25.11 0.94 15.79
N SER A 321 25.67 1.24 16.98
CA SER A 321 25.03 0.96 18.28
C SER A 321 23.65 1.63 18.43
N LYS A 322 23.47 2.83 17.88
CA LYS A 322 22.18 3.54 17.86
C LYS A 322 21.13 2.75 17.06
N ASN A 323 21.48 2.29 15.86
CA ASN A 323 20.57 1.59 14.97
C ASN A 323 20.16 0.22 15.51
N VAL A 324 21.10 -0.52 16.13
CA VAL A 324 20.78 -1.78 16.83
C VAL A 324 19.79 -1.52 17.97
N ARG A 325 20.00 -0.47 18.77
CA ARG A 325 19.08 -0.09 19.86
C ARG A 325 17.68 0.27 19.34
N ASP A 326 17.59 0.97 18.21
CA ASP A 326 16.31 1.34 17.63
C ASP A 326 15.63 0.14 16.93
N GLY A 327 16.40 -0.79 16.35
CA GLY A 327 15.92 -2.10 15.92
C GLY A 327 15.33 -2.94 17.07
N VAL A 328 16.01 -3.01 18.21
CA VAL A 328 15.50 -3.68 19.42
C VAL A 328 14.20 -3.05 19.91
N LYS A 329 14.08 -1.71 19.90
CA LYS A 329 12.80 -1.03 20.20
C LYS A 329 11.70 -1.43 19.21
N GLY A 330 12.00 -1.47 17.91
CA GLY A 330 11.05 -1.91 16.87
C GLY A 330 10.55 -3.34 17.07
N GLY A 331 11.45 -4.26 17.43
CA GLY A 331 11.12 -5.63 17.83
C GLY A 331 10.21 -5.68 19.06
N ILE A 332 10.56 -4.97 20.14
CA ILE A 332 9.75 -4.89 21.37
C ILE A 332 8.35 -4.30 21.08
N GLN A 333 8.26 -3.22 20.30
CA GLN A 333 6.99 -2.62 19.89
C GLN A 333 6.11 -3.62 19.14
N MET A 334 6.68 -4.40 18.20
CA MET A 334 5.93 -5.39 17.43
C MET A 334 5.40 -6.52 18.33
N VAL A 335 6.20 -6.99 19.29
CA VAL A 335 5.77 -8.00 20.30
C VAL A 335 4.66 -7.44 21.19
N LEU A 336 4.75 -6.19 21.64
CA LEU A 336 3.71 -5.55 22.45
C LEU A 336 2.39 -5.38 21.69
N VAL A 337 2.44 -4.97 20.42
CA VAL A 337 1.25 -4.84 19.56
C VAL A 337 0.61 -6.20 19.28
N GLY A 338 1.39 -7.21 18.89
CA GLY A 338 0.88 -8.56 18.66
C GLY A 338 0.33 -9.22 19.94
N GLY A 339 1.01 -9.02 21.07
CA GLY A 339 0.54 -9.48 22.38
C GLY A 339 -0.76 -8.80 22.83
N ALA A 340 -0.91 -7.49 22.59
CA ALA A 340 -2.15 -6.78 22.84
C ALA A 340 -3.29 -7.27 21.94
N ALA A 341 -3.04 -7.47 20.65
CA ALA A 341 -4.03 -8.01 19.71
C ALA A 341 -4.52 -9.42 20.12
N ALA A 342 -3.59 -10.32 20.46
CA ALA A 342 -3.92 -11.65 20.97
C ALA A 342 -4.66 -11.60 22.30
N GLY A 343 -4.25 -10.73 23.23
CA GLY A 343 -4.95 -10.51 24.50
C GLY A 343 -6.40 -10.03 24.31
N CYS A 344 -6.64 -9.10 23.39
CA CYS A 344 -7.98 -8.65 23.03
C CYS A 344 -8.83 -9.78 22.42
N ALA A 345 -8.28 -10.57 21.49
CA ALA A 345 -8.98 -11.69 20.89
C ALA A 345 -9.33 -12.79 21.90
N MET A 346 -8.38 -13.17 22.78
CA MET A 346 -8.61 -14.11 23.88
C MET A 346 -9.63 -13.59 24.89
N GLY A 347 -9.62 -12.30 25.20
CA GLY A 347 -10.60 -11.66 26.07
C GLY A 347 -12.00 -11.71 25.48
N LEU A 348 -12.15 -11.40 24.19
CA LEU A 348 -13.42 -11.44 23.47
C LEU A 348 -13.99 -12.86 23.42
N VAL A 349 -13.19 -13.86 23.02
CA VAL A 349 -13.66 -15.26 22.95
C VAL A 349 -14.08 -15.77 24.33
N ARG A 350 -13.31 -15.48 25.39
CA ARG A 350 -13.69 -15.84 26.76
C ARG A 350 -14.97 -15.16 27.22
N LEU A 351 -15.17 -13.89 26.88
CA LEU A 351 -16.37 -13.14 27.24
C LEU A 351 -17.63 -13.75 26.61
N PHE A 352 -17.58 -14.08 25.31
CA PHE A 352 -18.70 -14.74 24.63
C PHE A 352 -18.95 -16.16 25.14
N HIS A 353 -17.90 -16.92 25.47
CA HIS A 353 -18.07 -18.25 26.06
C HIS A 353 -18.77 -18.18 27.42
N ALA A 354 -18.40 -17.21 28.27
CA ALA A 354 -19.04 -16.98 29.58
C ALA A 354 -20.47 -16.40 29.52
N PHE A 355 -20.95 -15.97 28.35
CA PHE A 355 -22.35 -15.60 28.11
C PHE A 355 -23.17 -16.72 27.41
N GLY A 356 -22.51 -17.80 26.97
CA GLY A 356 -23.14 -18.94 26.32
C GLY A 356 -23.46 -20.11 27.25
N GLU A 357 -22.91 -20.09 28.47
CA GLU A 357 -23.28 -20.94 29.62
C GLU A 357 -24.34 -20.22 30.50
#